data_AF-A0A1J3ERY1-F1
#
_entry.id   AF-A0A1J3ERY1-F1
#
_cell.length_a   1.000
_cell.length_b   1.000
_cell.length_c   1.000
_cell.angle_alpha   90.00
_cell.angle_beta   90.00
_cell.angle_gamma   90.00
#
_symmetry.space_group_name_H-M   'P 1'
#
loop_
_entity.id
_entity.type
_entity.pdbx_description
1 polymer ?
#
loop_
_entity_poly.entity_id
_entity_poly.type
_entity_poly.pdbx_seq_one_letter_code
_entity_poly.pdbx_strand_id
1 'polypeptide(L)'
;MALTQIVNPTMYPSPRIPRRFKMISPFRSISPQFSPQPPHALSRRLFLPSVSSIWDAITGGGDSNPREAIAAVRNGMQLFKKGDVSGSVTEFDRALLLDPRQKAYLWQRGLSLYYLDRFEEGAEQFRLDVAQNPNDTEESIWCFLCEARLHGVNAAREQFLEVGRDSRPVMREAYNLFKNGGDPEKLVNDFSSGQASDYFYASLYAGLYYEAEGKSENAKFHITAACGSPYGQRSDDYMASLAKVHCLCRNWSSGFV
;
A
#
# COMPACT_ATOMS: atom_id res chain seq x y z
N MET A 1 13.25 -62.74 -34.84
CA MET A 1 11.93 -62.21 -35.26
C MET A 1 12.06 -60.71 -35.55
N ALA A 2 11.03 -60.05 -36.08
CA ALA A 2 11.18 -58.88 -36.95
C ALA A 2 11.54 -57.53 -36.30
N LEU A 3 11.96 -56.58 -37.15
CA LEU A 3 12.27 -55.17 -36.89
C LEU A 3 11.09 -54.25 -37.28
N THR A 4 10.91 -53.14 -36.54
CA THR A 4 10.67 -51.73 -36.98
C THR A 4 10.43 -50.89 -35.71
N GLN A 5 10.99 -49.70 -35.44
CA GLN A 5 11.25 -48.45 -36.18
C GLN A 5 10.05 -47.53 -36.46
N ILE A 6 9.97 -46.41 -35.70
CA ILE A 6 9.65 -45.01 -36.15
C ILE A 6 8.16 -44.82 -36.61
N VAL A 7 7.40 -43.72 -36.40
CA VAL A 7 7.57 -42.31 -36.85
C VAL A 7 6.73 -41.31 -36.02
N ASN A 8 7.23 -40.07 -35.93
CA ASN A 8 6.52 -38.78 -35.74
C ASN A 8 7.09 -37.84 -36.84
N PRO A 9 6.43 -36.77 -37.37
CA PRO A 9 5.28 -36.01 -36.83
C PRO A 9 4.26 -35.58 -37.95
N THR A 10 3.39 -34.56 -37.73
CA THR A 10 3.27 -33.30 -38.56
C THR A 10 2.09 -32.38 -38.18
N MET A 11 2.15 -31.09 -38.56
CA MET A 11 1.04 -30.10 -38.56
C MET A 11 0.32 -30.07 -39.93
N TYR A 12 -0.80 -29.32 -40.05
CA TYR A 12 -1.12 -28.29 -41.11
C TYR A 12 -2.63 -27.86 -41.00
N PRO A 13 -3.24 -26.98 -41.85
CA PRO A 13 -3.34 -25.55 -41.55
C PRO A 13 -4.75 -24.91 -41.71
N SER A 14 -4.85 -23.59 -41.50
CA SER A 14 -6.05 -22.77 -41.80
C SER A 14 -6.12 -22.29 -43.27
N PRO A 15 -7.33 -22.11 -43.85
CA PRO A 15 -7.54 -21.36 -45.10
C PRO A 15 -8.20 -19.96 -44.90
N ARG A 16 -8.14 -19.09 -45.92
CA ARG A 16 -8.75 -17.74 -45.97
C ARG A 16 -9.51 -17.50 -47.30
N ILE A 17 -10.64 -16.78 -47.23
CA ILE A 17 -11.10 -15.68 -48.15
C ILE A 17 -11.12 -15.93 -49.68
N PRO A 18 -12.29 -15.80 -50.37
CA PRO A 18 -12.49 -14.64 -51.27
C PRO A 18 -13.94 -14.04 -51.30
N ARG A 19 -14.27 -13.21 -52.32
CA ARG A 19 -15.27 -12.10 -52.29
C ARG A 19 -16.24 -12.04 -53.50
N ARG A 20 -17.43 -11.40 -53.29
CA ARG A 20 -18.30 -10.66 -54.27
C ARG A 20 -18.99 -11.51 -55.37
N PHE A 21 -20.14 -11.13 -55.97
CA PHE A 21 -20.40 -9.92 -56.80
C PHE A 21 -21.91 -9.68 -57.13
N LYS A 22 -22.37 -8.40 -57.14
CA LYS A 22 -23.44 -7.73 -57.98
C LYS A 22 -24.85 -8.40 -58.18
N MET A 23 -25.96 -7.71 -58.53
CA MET A 23 -26.34 -6.31 -58.88
C MET A 23 -27.84 -6.10 -58.48
N ILE A 24 -28.73 -5.19 -58.95
CA ILE A 24 -28.79 -4.21 -60.07
C ILE A 24 -29.23 -2.79 -59.57
N SER A 25 -30.41 -2.28 -59.98
CA SER A 25 -31.01 -0.93 -59.84
C SER A 25 -32.45 -0.98 -60.47
N PRO A 26 -33.25 0.11 -60.72
CA PRO A 26 -33.04 1.56 -60.55
C PRO A 26 -34.24 2.39 -60.01
N PHE A 27 -34.03 3.70 -59.78
CA PHE A 27 -34.87 4.79 -60.35
C PHE A 27 -34.10 6.13 -60.35
N ARG A 28 -34.58 7.16 -61.07
CA ARG A 28 -33.93 8.49 -61.21
C ARG A 28 -34.80 9.62 -60.63
N SER A 29 -34.17 10.65 -60.06
CA SER A 29 -34.70 12.03 -60.02
C SER A 29 -33.54 13.05 -60.07
N ILE A 30 -33.88 14.34 -60.28
CA ILE A 30 -33.01 15.37 -60.88
C ILE A 30 -32.28 16.25 -59.84
N SER A 31 -31.17 16.87 -60.26
CA SER A 31 -30.29 17.81 -59.54
C SER A 31 -30.99 19.05 -58.93
N PRO A 32 -30.31 19.79 -58.04
CA PRO A 32 -29.37 20.83 -58.49
C PRO A 32 -27.99 20.82 -57.82
N GLN A 33 -27.02 21.52 -58.41
CA GLN A 33 -25.68 21.69 -57.85
C GLN A 33 -25.62 22.87 -56.87
N PHE A 34 -25.06 22.65 -55.68
CA PHE A 34 -24.51 23.70 -54.82
C PHE A 34 -23.12 23.26 -54.35
N SER A 35 -22.15 24.17 -54.41
CA SER A 35 -20.76 23.93 -54.04
C SER A 35 -20.37 24.75 -52.81
N PRO A 36 -20.37 24.18 -51.59
CA PRO A 36 -19.88 24.88 -50.41
C PRO A 36 -18.35 24.91 -50.42
N GLN A 37 -17.76 26.10 -50.25
CA GLN A 37 -16.35 26.21 -49.88
C GLN A 37 -16.16 25.66 -48.45
N PRO A 38 -15.03 25.01 -48.13
CA PRO A 38 -14.78 24.52 -46.78
C PRO A 38 -14.60 25.70 -45.81
N PRO A 39 -15.34 25.76 -44.69
CA PRO A 39 -15.09 26.77 -43.67
C PRO A 39 -13.72 26.54 -43.03
N HIS A 40 -12.96 27.62 -42.79
CA HIS A 40 -11.67 27.54 -42.13
C HIS A 40 -11.82 26.93 -40.73
N ALA A 41 -11.31 25.71 -40.54
CA ALA A 41 -11.32 25.03 -39.26
C ALA A 41 -10.39 25.76 -38.28
N LEU A 42 -10.95 26.67 -37.48
CA LEU A 42 -10.28 27.22 -36.31
C LEU A 42 -9.91 26.05 -35.39
N SER A 43 -8.61 25.74 -35.32
CA SER A 43 -8.07 24.68 -34.47
C SER A 43 -8.22 25.08 -33.01
N ARG A 44 -9.41 24.82 -32.46
CA ARG A 44 -9.79 25.08 -31.07
C ARG A 44 -9.00 24.13 -30.19
N ARG A 45 -7.75 24.50 -29.87
CA ARG A 45 -6.89 23.79 -28.93
C ARG A 45 -7.72 23.46 -27.69
N LEU A 46 -7.96 22.17 -27.48
CA LEU A 46 -8.54 21.69 -26.23
C LEU A 46 -7.50 21.97 -25.15
N PHE A 47 -7.71 23.07 -24.42
CA PHE A 47 -6.93 23.40 -23.25
C PHE A 47 -7.32 22.41 -22.16
N LEU A 48 -6.70 21.23 -22.19
CA LEU A 48 -6.73 20.29 -21.09
C LEU A 48 -6.04 20.99 -19.91
N PRO A 49 -6.77 21.37 -18.84
CA PRO A 49 -6.11 21.89 -17.65
C PRO A 49 -5.15 20.81 -17.13
N SER A 50 -3.98 21.23 -16.67
CA SER A 50 -3.09 20.33 -15.94
C SER A 50 -3.82 19.79 -14.71
N VAL A 51 -3.41 18.63 -14.18
CA VAL A 51 -4.01 18.08 -12.94
C VAL A 51 -3.90 19.07 -11.78
N SER A 52 -2.81 19.87 -11.73
CA SER A 52 -2.69 21.02 -10.81
C SER A 52 -3.90 21.94 -10.94
N SER A 53 -4.19 22.44 -12.14
CA SER A 53 -5.24 23.45 -12.36
C SER A 53 -6.66 22.96 -12.06
N ILE A 54 -6.89 21.64 -12.02
CA ILE A 54 -8.14 21.05 -11.51
C ILE A 54 -8.11 21.01 -9.98
N TRP A 55 -6.98 20.60 -9.40
CA TRP A 55 -6.77 20.54 -7.95
C TRP A 55 -6.86 21.92 -7.29
N ASP A 56 -6.15 22.91 -7.83
CA ASP A 56 -6.13 24.31 -7.42
C ASP A 56 -7.56 24.91 -7.41
N ALA A 57 -8.43 24.47 -8.33
CA ALA A 57 -9.82 24.90 -8.42
C ALA A 57 -10.76 24.18 -7.42
N ILE A 58 -10.39 22.99 -6.94
CA ILE A 58 -11.15 22.20 -5.96
C ILE A 58 -10.75 22.55 -4.52
N THR A 59 -9.46 22.80 -4.28
CA THR A 59 -8.93 23.18 -2.95
C THR A 59 -9.03 24.68 -2.65
N GLY A 60 -9.56 25.47 -3.59
CA GLY A 60 -9.77 26.91 -3.40
C GLY A 60 -8.51 27.77 -3.50
N GLY A 61 -7.48 27.29 -4.20
CA GLY A 61 -6.26 28.06 -4.48
C GLY A 61 -5.44 28.45 -3.24
N GLY A 62 -5.53 27.67 -2.16
CA GLY A 62 -4.73 27.91 -0.95
C GLY A 62 -3.23 27.86 -1.25
N ASP A 63 -2.49 28.88 -0.81
CA ASP A 63 -1.03 28.96 -0.96
C ASP A 63 -0.35 27.74 -0.35
N SER A 64 0.01 26.76 -1.17
CA SER A 64 0.70 25.56 -0.69
C SER A 64 2.00 25.97 -0.04
N ASN A 65 2.21 25.59 1.23
CA ASN A 65 3.43 25.90 1.97
C ASN A 65 4.22 24.62 2.29
N PRO A 66 4.94 24.01 1.32
CA PRO A 66 5.68 22.77 1.53
C PRO A 66 6.65 22.81 2.71
N ARG A 67 7.21 23.98 3.06
CA ARG A 67 8.13 24.11 4.20
C ARG A 67 7.40 23.90 5.54
N GLU A 68 6.21 24.46 5.68
CA GLU A 68 5.37 24.29 6.86
C GLU A 68 4.70 22.90 6.86
N ALA A 69 4.31 22.39 5.69
CA ALA A 69 3.78 21.03 5.55
C ALA A 69 4.82 19.98 5.99
N ILE A 70 6.07 20.09 5.54
CA ILE A 70 7.20 19.25 5.99
C ILE A 70 7.50 19.44 7.49
N ALA A 71 7.31 20.65 8.03
CA ALA A 71 7.44 20.88 9.47
C ALA A 71 6.35 20.14 10.27
N ALA A 72 5.10 20.19 9.80
CA ALA A 72 3.97 19.47 10.40
C ALA A 72 4.14 17.94 10.30
N VAL A 73 4.60 17.38 9.17
CA VAL A 73 5.00 15.95 9.08
C VAL A 73 6.04 15.58 10.14
N ARG A 74 7.09 16.39 10.29
CA ARG A 74 8.13 16.16 11.31
C ARG A 74 7.57 16.23 12.73
N ASN A 75 6.68 17.19 13.00
CA ASN A 75 6.02 17.32 14.31
C ASN A 75 5.14 16.11 14.60
N GLY A 76 4.32 15.68 13.63
CA GLY A 76 3.47 14.49 13.74
C GLY A 76 4.28 13.23 14.10
N MET A 77 5.40 13.00 13.40
CA MET A 77 6.34 11.93 13.74
C MET A 77 6.90 12.05 15.17
N GLN A 78 7.26 13.26 15.61
CA GLN A 78 7.84 13.50 16.94
C GLN A 78 6.81 13.40 18.08
N LEU A 79 5.53 13.67 17.81
CA LEU A 79 4.42 13.47 18.76
C LEU A 79 4.12 11.98 18.91
N PHE A 80 4.05 11.24 17.80
CA PHE A 80 3.91 9.77 17.82
C PHE A 80 5.01 9.11 18.65
N LYS A 81 6.28 9.47 18.41
CA LYS A 81 7.43 8.93 19.16
C LYS A 81 7.38 9.18 20.67
N LYS A 82 6.55 10.13 21.15
CA LYS A 82 6.33 10.44 22.57
C LYS A 82 5.07 9.78 23.15
N GLY A 83 4.32 9.01 22.34
CA GLY A 83 3.02 8.45 22.70
C GLY A 83 1.83 9.39 22.50
N ASP A 84 2.03 10.61 22.01
CA ASP A 84 0.94 11.51 21.64
C ASP A 84 0.45 11.20 20.21
N VAL A 85 -0.34 10.14 20.11
CA VAL A 85 -0.93 9.67 18.86
C VAL A 85 -1.99 10.66 18.33
N SER A 86 -2.69 11.38 19.22
CA SER A 86 -3.74 12.33 18.84
C SER A 86 -3.15 13.61 18.23
N GLY A 87 -2.15 14.19 18.90
CA GLY A 87 -1.35 15.28 18.36
C GLY A 87 -0.60 14.88 17.10
N SER A 88 -0.17 13.61 17.00
CA SER A 88 0.45 13.08 15.78
C SER A 88 -0.47 13.16 14.56
N VAL A 89 -1.69 12.61 14.65
CA VAL A 89 -2.67 12.70 13.55
C VAL A 89 -3.07 14.15 13.28
N THR A 90 -3.15 15.00 14.31
CA THR A 90 -3.46 16.43 14.15
C THR A 90 -2.43 17.16 13.27
N GLU A 91 -1.13 16.95 13.50
CA GLU A 91 -0.09 17.57 12.67
C GLU A 91 0.05 16.89 11.29
N PHE A 92 -0.28 15.59 11.14
CA PHE A 92 -0.37 14.97 9.81
C PHE A 92 -1.57 15.49 9.00
N ASP A 93 -2.75 15.62 9.59
CA ASP A 93 -3.93 16.21 8.94
C ASP A 93 -3.68 17.68 8.56
N ARG A 94 -2.96 18.44 9.41
CA ARG A 94 -2.46 19.79 9.05
C ARG A 94 -1.47 19.76 7.88
N ALA A 95 -0.56 18.78 7.81
CA ALA A 95 0.35 18.64 6.68
C ALA A 95 -0.39 18.38 5.35
N LEU A 96 -1.51 17.65 5.40
CA LEU A 96 -2.39 17.42 4.25
C LEU A 96 -3.15 18.67 3.82
N LEU A 97 -3.56 19.54 4.75
CA LEU A 97 -4.17 20.83 4.43
C LEU A 97 -3.17 21.81 3.76
N LEU A 98 -1.90 21.76 4.16
CA LEU A 98 -0.82 22.62 3.64
C LEU A 98 -0.21 22.13 2.33
N ASP A 99 -0.18 20.82 2.10
CA ASP A 99 0.18 20.20 0.81
C ASP A 99 -0.50 18.82 0.64
N PRO A 100 -1.67 18.75 -0.02
CA PRO A 100 -2.40 17.50 -0.22
C PRO A 100 -1.64 16.44 -1.03
N ARG A 101 -0.61 16.83 -1.80
CA ARG A 101 0.18 15.90 -2.62
C ARG A 101 0.98 14.91 -1.77
N GLN A 102 1.21 15.24 -0.50
CA GLN A 102 1.88 14.35 0.44
C GLN A 102 1.03 13.13 0.83
N LYS A 103 -0.30 13.11 0.59
CA LYS A 103 -1.19 12.04 1.09
C LYS A 103 -0.75 10.63 0.69
N ALA A 104 -0.16 10.46 -0.48
CA ALA A 104 0.26 9.14 -0.98
C ALA A 104 1.69 8.72 -0.52
N TYR A 105 2.25 9.39 0.50
CA TYR A 105 3.55 9.10 1.08
C TYR A 105 3.57 9.26 2.63
N LEU A 106 2.42 9.15 3.29
CA LEU A 106 2.24 9.42 4.74
C LEU A 106 1.79 8.18 5.52
N TRP A 107 2.48 7.06 5.33
CA TRP A 107 2.27 5.82 6.09
C TRP A 107 2.33 6.02 7.62
N GLN A 108 3.10 7.00 8.12
CA GLN A 108 3.13 7.32 9.56
C GLN A 108 1.79 7.85 10.07
N ARG A 109 0.99 8.51 9.22
CA ARG A 109 -0.40 8.87 9.51
C ARG A 109 -1.25 7.62 9.66
N GLY A 110 -1.09 6.63 8.78
CA GLY A 110 -1.79 5.34 8.85
C GLY A 110 -1.50 4.58 10.15
N LEU A 111 -0.24 4.56 10.57
CA LEU A 111 0.17 3.99 11.86
C LEU A 111 -0.49 4.72 13.02
N SER A 112 -0.51 6.06 12.98
CA SER A 112 -1.12 6.87 14.04
C SER A 112 -2.65 6.68 14.08
N LEU A 113 -3.30 6.51 12.93
CA LEU A 113 -4.74 6.18 12.85
C LEU A 113 -5.06 4.81 13.44
N TYR A 114 -4.22 3.79 13.20
CA TYR A 114 -4.36 2.47 13.81
C TYR A 114 -4.40 2.54 15.35
N TYR A 115 -3.55 3.37 15.98
CA TYR A 115 -3.53 3.55 17.43
C TYR A 115 -4.61 4.51 17.97
N LEU A 116 -5.43 5.12 17.10
CA LEU A 116 -6.68 5.81 17.47
C LEU A 116 -7.94 4.99 17.10
N ASP A 117 -7.78 3.71 16.80
CA ASP A 117 -8.82 2.79 16.30
C ASP A 117 -9.53 3.27 15.00
N ARG A 118 -8.94 4.23 14.25
CA ARG A 118 -9.45 4.77 12.98
C ARG A 118 -9.05 3.88 11.78
N PHE A 119 -9.38 2.60 11.85
CA PHE A 119 -8.86 1.58 10.94
C PHE A 119 -9.22 1.77 9.46
N GLU A 120 -10.42 2.24 9.16
CA GLU A 120 -10.86 2.43 7.76
C GLU A 120 -10.01 3.49 7.05
N GLU A 121 -9.76 4.62 7.72
CA GLU A 121 -8.81 5.64 7.24
C GLU A 121 -7.36 5.15 7.22
N GLY A 122 -6.97 4.29 8.17
CA GLY A 122 -5.64 3.68 8.22
C GLY A 122 -5.39 2.76 7.01
N ALA A 123 -6.34 1.86 6.72
CA ALA A 123 -6.25 0.96 5.57
C ALA A 123 -6.27 1.73 4.24
N GLU A 124 -7.12 2.75 4.09
CA GLU A 124 -7.11 3.66 2.94
C GLU A 124 -5.77 4.43 2.80
N GLN A 125 -5.18 4.87 3.90
CA GLN A 125 -3.85 5.49 3.88
C GLN A 125 -2.80 4.53 3.32
N PHE A 126 -2.71 3.30 3.86
CA PHE A 126 -1.75 2.30 3.38
C PHE A 126 -2.01 1.84 1.93
N ARG A 127 -3.28 1.75 1.48
CA ARG A 127 -3.62 1.51 0.07
C ARG A 127 -3.02 2.57 -0.85
N LEU A 128 -3.05 3.84 -0.46
CA LEU A 128 -2.47 4.95 -1.23
C LEU A 128 -0.94 4.91 -1.23
N ASP A 129 -0.32 4.62 -0.08
CA ASP A 129 1.14 4.53 0.05
C ASP A 129 1.71 3.35 -0.77
N VAL A 130 1.08 2.16 -0.70
CA VAL A 130 1.44 0.98 -1.51
C VAL A 130 1.28 1.25 -3.01
N ALA A 131 0.27 2.03 -3.42
CA ALA A 131 0.06 2.41 -4.81
C ALA A 131 1.18 3.34 -5.36
N GLN A 132 1.99 3.97 -4.51
CA GLN A 132 3.20 4.70 -4.90
C GLN A 132 4.47 3.88 -4.77
N ASN A 133 4.60 3.09 -3.70
CA ASN A 133 5.77 2.24 -3.45
C ASN A 133 5.39 0.74 -3.40
N PRO A 134 5.15 0.10 -4.56
CA PRO A 134 4.63 -1.26 -4.64
C PRO A 134 5.69 -2.35 -4.32
N ASN A 135 6.74 -2.02 -3.57
CA ASN A 135 7.75 -2.96 -3.09
C ASN A 135 7.87 -3.00 -1.56
N ASP A 136 7.25 -2.06 -0.84
CA ASP A 136 7.33 -2.07 0.62
C ASP A 136 6.30 -3.01 1.22
N THR A 137 6.79 -3.81 2.16
CA THR A 137 6.05 -4.87 2.83
C THR A 137 5.30 -4.35 4.04
N GLU A 138 5.80 -3.28 4.68
CA GLU A 138 5.26 -2.84 5.96
C GLU A 138 3.85 -2.29 5.81
N GLU A 139 3.60 -1.42 4.84
CA GLU A 139 2.27 -0.85 4.55
C GLU A 139 1.25 -1.93 4.13
N SER A 140 1.68 -3.00 3.45
CA SER A 140 0.82 -4.16 3.16
C SER A 140 0.37 -4.88 4.45
N ILE A 141 1.33 -5.15 5.36
CA ILE A 141 1.03 -5.75 6.67
C ILE A 141 0.16 -4.80 7.52
N TRP A 142 0.43 -3.50 7.50
CA TRP A 142 -0.34 -2.51 8.27
C TRP A 142 -1.75 -2.27 7.72
N CYS A 143 -1.94 -2.38 6.40
CA CYS A 143 -3.28 -2.46 5.81
C CYS A 143 -4.01 -3.70 6.31
N PHE A 144 -3.38 -4.89 6.28
CA PHE A 144 -3.96 -6.11 6.85
C PHE A 144 -4.31 -5.94 8.33
N LEU A 145 -3.46 -5.30 9.15
CA LEU A 145 -3.72 -5.09 10.57
C LEU A 145 -4.95 -4.19 10.80
N CYS A 146 -5.17 -3.17 9.97
CA CYS A 146 -6.39 -2.36 9.99
C CYS A 146 -7.62 -3.19 9.60
N GLU A 147 -7.56 -3.90 8.46
CA GLU A 147 -8.64 -4.76 7.97
C GLU A 147 -8.98 -5.88 8.96
N ALA A 148 -7.99 -6.46 9.65
CA ALA A 148 -8.19 -7.50 10.66
C ALA A 148 -8.92 -6.96 11.90
N ARG A 149 -8.75 -5.68 12.25
CA ARG A 149 -9.50 -5.01 13.33
C ARG A 149 -10.93 -4.63 12.93
N LEU A 150 -11.21 -4.48 11.63
CA LEU A 150 -12.55 -4.20 11.09
C LEU A 150 -13.37 -5.48 10.79
N HIS A 151 -12.73 -6.50 10.23
CA HIS A 151 -13.38 -7.63 9.55
C HIS A 151 -12.81 -9.00 9.94
N GLY A 152 -11.76 -9.04 10.77
CA GLY A 152 -11.11 -10.26 11.22
C GLY A 152 -10.04 -10.80 10.26
N VAL A 153 -9.10 -11.58 10.82
CA VAL A 153 -7.90 -12.11 10.14
C VAL A 153 -8.20 -12.79 8.80
N ASN A 154 -9.30 -13.55 8.69
CA ASN A 154 -9.62 -14.28 7.46
C ASN A 154 -10.01 -13.33 6.32
N ALA A 155 -10.92 -12.38 6.56
CA ALA A 155 -11.36 -11.41 5.56
C ALA A 155 -10.23 -10.44 5.17
N ALA A 156 -9.39 -10.06 6.14
CA ALA A 156 -8.18 -9.27 5.90
C ALA A 156 -7.16 -10.02 5.02
N ARG A 157 -7.07 -11.36 5.15
CA ARG A 157 -6.20 -12.21 4.33
C ARG A 157 -6.73 -12.38 2.90
N GLU A 158 -8.04 -12.45 2.73
CA GLU A 158 -8.68 -12.47 1.40
C GLU A 158 -8.46 -11.17 0.60
N GLN A 159 -8.26 -10.05 1.28
CA GLN A 159 -8.01 -8.71 0.70
C GLN A 159 -6.55 -8.25 0.84
N PHE A 160 -5.63 -9.16 1.13
CA PHE A 160 -4.23 -8.82 1.45
C PHE A 160 -3.51 -8.13 0.29
N LEU A 161 -2.89 -6.98 0.53
CA LEU A 161 -2.26 -6.17 -0.53
C LEU A 161 -0.97 -6.84 -1.05
N GLU A 162 -1.02 -7.33 -2.28
CA GLU A 162 0.14 -7.94 -2.94
C GLU A 162 1.17 -6.88 -3.37
N VAL A 163 2.39 -6.99 -2.83
CA VAL A 163 3.54 -6.13 -3.20
C VAL A 163 4.72 -6.94 -3.73
N GLY A 164 5.69 -6.20 -4.28
CA GLY A 164 6.99 -6.70 -4.70
C GLY A 164 7.87 -7.19 -3.56
N ARG A 165 9.09 -7.59 -3.91
CA ARG A 165 9.98 -8.35 -3.02
C ARG A 165 10.90 -7.44 -2.20
N ASP A 166 10.59 -7.25 -0.92
CA ASP A 166 11.51 -6.56 0.02
C ASP A 166 12.90 -7.22 0.01
N SER A 167 13.93 -6.39 0.08
CA SER A 167 15.33 -6.75 0.24
C SER A 167 15.62 -7.48 1.57
N ARG A 168 14.95 -7.07 2.65
CA ARG A 168 15.14 -7.54 4.03
C ARG A 168 14.59 -8.97 4.18
N PRO A 169 15.41 -9.97 4.60
CA PRO A 169 14.94 -11.34 4.76
C PRO A 169 13.81 -11.49 5.79
N VAL A 170 13.95 -10.84 6.95
CA VAL A 170 12.92 -10.83 8.01
C VAL A 170 11.57 -10.34 7.51
N MET A 171 11.55 -9.29 6.68
CA MET A 171 10.30 -8.72 6.19
C MET A 171 9.60 -9.62 5.19
N ARG A 172 10.33 -10.35 4.33
CA ARG A 172 9.70 -11.33 3.44
C ARG A 172 9.03 -12.46 4.22
N GLU A 173 9.60 -12.92 5.32
CA GLU A 173 8.98 -13.95 6.14
C GLU A 173 7.82 -13.40 7.00
N ALA A 174 7.90 -12.16 7.47
CA ALA A 174 6.76 -11.47 8.08
C ALA A 174 5.59 -11.31 7.06
N TYR A 175 5.88 -10.85 5.84
CA TYR A 175 4.92 -10.76 4.73
C TYR A 175 4.24 -12.12 4.47
N ASN A 176 5.05 -13.18 4.36
CA ASN A 176 4.54 -14.54 4.17
C ASN A 176 3.65 -15.01 5.33
N LEU A 177 4.01 -14.71 6.58
CA LEU A 177 3.24 -15.03 7.78
C LEU A 177 1.87 -14.33 7.78
N PHE A 178 1.80 -13.04 7.46
CA PHE A 178 0.52 -12.33 7.36
C PHE A 178 -0.32 -12.80 6.17
N LYS A 179 0.29 -12.88 4.97
CA LYS A 179 -0.39 -13.25 3.71
C LYS A 179 -0.93 -14.68 3.71
N ASN A 180 -0.19 -15.65 4.22
CA ASN A 180 -0.53 -17.07 4.10
C ASN A 180 -0.95 -17.71 5.43
N GLY A 181 -0.59 -17.09 6.57
CA GLY A 181 -0.54 -17.75 7.87
C GLY A 181 0.77 -18.53 8.05
N GLY A 182 1.03 -18.96 9.28
CA GLY A 182 2.27 -19.66 9.63
C GLY A 182 2.46 -19.73 11.14
N ASP A 183 3.71 -19.96 11.55
CA ASP A 183 4.13 -19.97 12.96
C ASP A 183 4.98 -18.73 13.26
N PRO A 184 4.50 -17.80 14.11
CA PRO A 184 5.28 -16.65 14.54
C PRO A 184 6.52 -17.02 15.38
N GLU A 185 6.51 -18.13 16.11
CA GLU A 185 7.70 -18.57 16.85
C GLU A 185 8.80 -19.01 15.88
N LYS A 186 8.45 -19.67 14.76
CA LYS A 186 9.42 -19.96 13.69
C LYS A 186 10.05 -18.67 13.14
N LEU A 187 9.25 -17.63 12.86
CA LEU A 187 9.77 -16.33 12.40
C LEU A 187 10.80 -15.75 13.38
N VAL A 188 10.52 -15.77 14.69
CA VAL A 188 11.44 -15.25 15.70
C VAL A 188 12.69 -16.13 15.85
N ASN A 189 12.54 -17.46 15.79
CA ASN A 189 13.65 -18.40 15.89
C ASN A 189 14.62 -18.28 14.70
N ASP A 190 14.11 -18.20 13.46
CA ASP A 190 14.92 -18.07 12.24
C ASP A 190 15.85 -16.84 12.27
N PHE A 191 15.42 -15.73 12.90
CA PHE A 191 16.18 -14.48 12.99
C PHE A 191 16.82 -14.20 14.37
N SER A 192 16.61 -15.08 15.35
CA SER A 192 17.15 -14.98 16.72
C SER A 192 18.67 -14.79 16.81
N SER A 193 19.38 -15.37 15.84
CA SER A 193 20.85 -15.38 15.73
C SER A 193 21.38 -14.44 14.64
N GLY A 194 20.50 -13.60 14.06
CA GLY A 194 20.80 -12.67 12.98
C GLY A 194 21.34 -11.32 13.47
N GLN A 195 21.10 -10.26 12.68
CA GLN A 195 21.40 -8.90 13.14
C GLN A 195 20.40 -8.50 14.24
N ALA A 196 20.79 -7.58 15.12
CA ALA A 196 19.91 -7.08 16.18
C ALA A 196 18.61 -6.43 15.62
N SER A 197 18.67 -5.88 14.41
CA SER A 197 17.50 -5.42 13.64
C SER A 197 16.58 -6.57 13.21
N ASP A 198 17.16 -7.70 12.76
CA ASP A 198 16.38 -8.81 12.22
C ASP A 198 15.57 -9.49 13.34
N TYR A 199 16.19 -9.72 14.50
CA TYR A 199 15.46 -10.18 15.70
C TYR A 199 14.38 -9.18 16.15
N PHE A 200 14.69 -7.88 16.16
CA PHE A 200 13.72 -6.84 16.51
C PHE A 200 12.49 -6.87 15.59
N TYR A 201 12.69 -6.87 14.27
CA TYR A 201 11.60 -6.87 13.29
C TYR A 201 10.82 -8.19 13.32
N ALA A 202 11.50 -9.34 13.51
CA ALA A 202 10.84 -10.64 13.64
C ALA A 202 9.92 -10.70 14.86
N SER A 203 10.41 -10.25 16.03
CA SER A 203 9.63 -10.26 17.27
C SER A 203 8.52 -9.18 17.26
N LEU A 204 8.76 -8.00 16.68
CA LEU A 204 7.73 -6.99 16.46
C LEU A 204 6.56 -7.55 15.62
N TYR A 205 6.85 -8.13 14.46
CA TYR A 205 5.81 -8.62 13.55
C TYR A 205 5.16 -9.93 14.03
N ALA A 206 5.88 -10.79 14.77
CA ALA A 206 5.26 -11.90 15.49
C ALA A 206 4.26 -11.42 16.56
N GLY A 207 4.61 -10.38 17.33
CA GLY A 207 3.74 -9.78 18.33
C GLY A 207 2.47 -9.16 17.73
N LEU A 208 2.61 -8.42 16.62
CA LEU A 208 1.46 -7.87 15.88
C LEU A 208 0.57 -8.96 15.27
N TYR A 209 1.16 -10.05 14.78
CA TYR A 209 0.40 -11.20 14.27
C TYR A 209 -0.42 -11.87 15.39
N TYR A 210 0.20 -12.07 16.57
CA TYR A 210 -0.50 -12.59 17.74
C TYR A 210 -1.62 -11.66 18.23
N GLU A 211 -1.46 -10.34 18.17
CA GLU A 211 -2.53 -9.40 18.52
C GLU A 211 -3.72 -9.55 17.55
N ALA A 212 -3.47 -9.64 16.24
CA ALA A 212 -4.50 -9.82 15.23
C ALA A 212 -5.29 -11.14 15.41
N GLU A 213 -4.62 -12.21 15.87
CA GLU A 213 -5.28 -13.48 16.24
C GLU A 213 -5.89 -13.47 17.67
N GLY A 214 -5.89 -12.35 18.38
CA GLY A 214 -6.47 -12.21 19.73
C GLY A 214 -5.63 -12.83 20.86
N LYS A 215 -4.41 -13.29 20.58
CA LYS A 215 -3.51 -14.00 21.50
C LYS A 215 -2.68 -13.02 22.34
N SER A 216 -3.38 -12.22 23.15
CA SER A 216 -2.82 -11.05 23.86
C SER A 216 -1.54 -11.30 24.67
N GLU A 217 -1.39 -12.45 25.33
CA GLU A 217 -0.18 -12.73 26.12
C GLU A 217 1.04 -13.05 25.24
N ASN A 218 0.86 -13.79 24.12
CA ASN A 218 1.91 -13.97 23.13
C ASN A 218 2.28 -12.64 22.44
N ALA A 219 1.28 -11.81 22.13
CA ALA A 219 1.48 -10.48 21.58
C ALA A 219 2.33 -9.62 22.53
N LYS A 220 1.94 -9.56 23.81
CA LYS A 220 2.68 -8.84 24.85
C LYS A 220 4.11 -9.35 25.01
N PHE A 221 4.31 -10.65 25.09
CA PHE A 221 5.65 -11.27 25.19
C PHE A 221 6.56 -10.80 24.04
N HIS A 222 6.11 -10.93 22.79
CA HIS A 222 6.92 -10.57 21.62
C HIS A 222 7.10 -9.06 21.44
N ILE A 223 6.07 -8.22 21.62
CA ILE A 223 6.25 -6.76 21.53
C ILE A 223 7.19 -6.23 22.62
N THR A 224 7.08 -6.74 23.86
CA THR A 224 8.02 -6.35 24.94
C THR A 224 9.43 -6.90 24.72
N ALA A 225 9.60 -8.09 24.14
CA ALA A 225 10.91 -8.61 23.72
C ALA A 225 11.55 -7.77 22.61
N ALA A 226 10.76 -7.33 21.62
CA ALA A 226 11.21 -6.37 20.60
C ALA A 226 11.67 -5.05 21.26
N CYS A 227 10.89 -4.45 22.16
CA CYS A 227 11.29 -3.26 22.92
C CYS A 227 12.56 -3.46 23.75
N GLY A 228 12.70 -4.63 24.40
CA GLY A 228 13.86 -4.98 25.22
C GLY A 228 15.12 -5.36 24.44
N SER A 229 15.01 -5.62 23.14
CA SER A 229 16.14 -5.98 22.29
C SER A 229 17.20 -4.86 22.20
N PRO A 230 18.49 -5.17 21.94
CA PRO A 230 19.53 -4.15 21.79
C PRO A 230 19.23 -3.11 20.70
N TYR A 231 18.44 -3.47 19.68
CA TYR A 231 17.98 -2.57 18.63
C TYR A 231 16.78 -1.73 19.09
N GLY A 232 15.74 -2.35 19.66
CA GLY A 232 14.57 -1.65 20.18
C GLY A 232 14.90 -0.63 21.26
N GLN A 233 15.88 -0.92 22.11
CA GLN A 233 16.38 0.02 23.12
C GLN A 233 17.11 1.23 22.53
N ARG A 234 17.96 1.02 21.51
CA ARG A 234 19.01 1.98 21.08
C ARG A 234 18.81 2.63 19.72
N SER A 235 17.87 2.14 18.91
CA SER A 235 17.64 2.64 17.56
C SER A 235 16.70 3.85 17.55
N ASP A 236 17.05 4.86 16.74
CA ASP A 236 16.18 5.98 16.36
C ASP A 236 15.15 5.60 15.26
N ASP A 237 15.05 4.33 14.89
CA ASP A 237 14.03 3.83 13.96
C ASP A 237 12.60 4.20 14.43
N TYR A 238 11.74 4.53 13.46
CA TYR A 238 10.34 4.80 13.71
C TYR A 238 9.60 3.56 14.26
N MET A 239 9.95 2.37 13.80
CA MET A 239 9.36 1.10 14.24
C MET A 239 9.84 0.71 15.64
N ALA A 240 11.10 0.99 15.99
CA ALA A 240 11.61 0.89 17.37
C ALA A 240 10.91 1.87 18.33
N SER A 241 10.37 2.96 17.80
CA SER A 241 9.52 3.89 18.54
C SER A 241 8.07 3.37 18.62
N LEU A 242 7.52 2.84 17.53
CA LEU A 242 6.19 2.25 17.45
C LEU A 242 5.99 1.09 18.43
N ALA A 243 6.98 0.21 18.61
CA ALA A 243 6.88 -0.88 19.58
C ALA A 243 6.68 -0.36 21.02
N LYS A 244 7.29 0.79 21.36
CA LYS A 244 7.13 1.47 22.66
C LYS A 244 5.77 2.14 22.76
N VAL A 245 5.29 2.79 21.70
CA VAL A 245 3.92 3.34 21.61
C VAL A 245 2.88 2.24 21.78
N HIS A 246 3.08 1.07 21.15
CA HIS A 246 2.23 -0.10 21.30
C HIS A 246 2.14 -0.55 22.77
N CYS A 247 3.29 -0.69 23.46
CA CYS A 247 3.30 -1.01 24.88
C CYS A 247 2.53 0.00 25.74
N LEU A 248 2.64 1.31 25.43
CA LEU A 248 1.89 2.36 26.12
C LEU A 248 0.38 2.25 25.84
N CYS A 249 -0.03 2.17 24.58
CA CYS A 249 -1.43 2.04 24.14
C CYS A 249 -2.12 0.75 24.63
N ARG A 250 -1.36 -0.25 25.08
CA ARG A 250 -1.88 -1.51 25.66
C ARG A 250 -1.63 -1.67 27.17
N ASN A 251 -1.05 -0.67 27.83
CA ASN A 251 -0.66 -0.71 29.25
C ASN A 251 0.29 -1.88 29.61
N TRP A 252 1.16 -2.27 28.68
CA TRP A 252 2.16 -3.33 28.85
C TRP A 252 3.50 -2.85 29.41
N SER A 253 3.70 -1.52 29.56
CA SER A 253 4.96 -0.88 29.96
C SER A 253 5.43 -1.13 31.41
N SER A 254 4.81 -2.07 32.13
CA SER A 254 5.16 -2.46 33.51
C SER A 254 6.44 -3.31 33.57
N GLY A 255 7.57 -2.70 33.20
CA GLY A 255 8.90 -3.31 33.24
C GLY A 255 10.07 -2.46 32.75
N PHE A 256 9.83 -1.28 32.14
CA PHE A 256 10.88 -0.41 31.63
C PHE A 256 11.08 0.82 32.55
N VAL A 257 12.09 0.73 33.43
CA VAL A 257 12.61 1.79 34.31
C VAL A 257 14.12 1.87 34.13
#